data_AF-A0A9D9EEX8-F1
#
_entry.id   AF-A0A9D9EEX8-F1
#
_cell.length_a   1.000
_cell.length_b   1.000
_cell.length_c   1.000
_cell.angle_alpha   90.00
_cell.angle_beta   90.00
_cell.angle_gamma   90.00
#
_symmetry.space_group_name_H-M   'P 1'
#
loop_
_entity.id
_entity.type
_entity.pdbx_description
1 polymer ?
#
loop_
_entity_poly.entity_id
_entity_poly.type
_entity_poly.pdbx_seq_one_letter_code
_entity_poly.pdbx_strand_id
1 'polypeptide(L)'
;MNEAINKFNQKELSGRDARLWKEWKELDSLCARRKAAAENPRKPSLSYIIRRKNAMGLPVEYEIWYRVKSIVGVKGDTIPREPIFGYLHKMSIVLPNNYPSADGNPIFTFRSDVWHPNIRYSGSFKGHVCLTIKEMGVLASLKDLVLRVEMYLKYQLYHAQNTYPYPEDQNVAEWVREEGEPNGWVRFGQDMSEDDGGRGADRVQEAGTERGDQTESPENGQAKAGPKIIAKKI
;
A
#
# COMPACT_ATOMS: atom_id res chain seq x y z
N MET A 1 6.86 3.69 27.70
CA MET A 1 7.35 4.87 26.96
C MET A 1 8.84 4.98 27.23
N ASN A 2 9.66 5.21 26.21
CA ASN A 2 11.11 5.29 26.38
C ASN A 2 11.50 6.52 27.22
N GLU A 3 12.12 6.31 28.38
CA GLU A 3 12.48 7.37 29.34
C GLU A 3 13.40 8.44 28.73
N ALA A 4 14.18 8.09 27.70
CA ALA A 4 15.04 9.04 27.00
C ALA A 4 14.25 10.13 26.26
N ILE A 5 13.00 9.87 25.87
CA ILE A 5 12.14 10.86 25.17
C ILE A 5 11.75 12.00 26.11
N ASN A 6 11.53 11.68 27.39
CA ASN A 6 11.07 12.63 28.40
C ASN A 6 12.17 13.60 28.86
N LYS A 7 13.43 13.36 28.48
CA LYS A 7 14.56 14.24 28.80
C LYS A 7 14.59 15.51 27.95
N PHE A 8 13.80 15.58 26.89
CA PHE A 8 13.73 16.74 26.01
C PHE A 8 12.63 17.69 26.47
N ASN A 9 12.97 18.95 26.68
CA ASN A 9 12.00 20.00 26.89
C ASN A 9 11.49 20.48 25.51
N GLN A 10 10.22 20.21 25.21
CA GLN A 10 9.62 20.57 23.92
C GLN A 10 9.78 22.07 23.59
N LYS A 11 9.78 22.94 24.59
CA LYS A 11 9.89 24.40 24.40
C LYS A 11 11.26 24.86 23.90
N GLU A 12 12.28 24.01 24.02
CA GLU A 12 13.65 24.29 23.60
C GLU A 12 13.96 23.75 22.19
N LEU A 13 13.05 22.96 21.62
CA LEU A 13 13.20 22.40 20.28
C LEU A 13 12.51 23.29 19.25
N SER A 14 13.16 23.54 18.12
CA SER A 14 12.57 24.27 17.00
C SER A 14 12.85 23.58 15.66
N GLY A 15 12.04 23.91 14.65
CA GLY A 15 12.22 23.42 13.27
C GLY A 15 12.33 21.89 13.17
N ARG A 16 13.46 21.44 12.60
CA ARG A 16 13.76 20.02 12.36
C ARG A 16 13.80 19.20 13.65
N ASP A 17 14.42 19.70 14.70
CA ASP A 17 14.58 18.95 15.95
C ASP A 17 13.23 18.73 16.65
N ALA A 18 12.34 19.73 16.60
CA ALA A 18 10.97 19.58 17.08
C ALA A 18 10.20 18.51 16.28
N ARG A 19 10.38 18.45 14.95
CA ARG A 19 9.80 17.41 14.09
C ARG A 19 10.33 16.02 14.45
N LEU A 20 11.66 15.86 14.53
CA LEU A 20 12.30 14.58 14.86
C LEU A 20 11.83 14.04 16.22
N TRP A 21 11.78 14.90 17.24
CA TRP A 21 11.31 14.52 18.57
C TRP A 21 9.83 14.12 18.57
N LYS A 22 8.97 14.90 17.92
CA LYS A 22 7.53 14.59 17.81
C LYS A 22 7.31 13.23 17.17
N GLU A 23 7.95 12.96 16.04
CA GLU A 23 7.79 11.71 15.31
C GLU A 23 8.39 10.51 16.05
N TRP A 24 9.51 10.71 16.75
CA TRP A 24 10.05 9.67 17.61
C TRP A 24 9.04 9.29 18.72
N LYS A 25 8.42 10.29 19.36
CA LYS A 25 7.37 10.06 20.37
C LYS A 25 6.16 9.31 19.81
N GLU A 26 5.73 9.65 18.59
CA GLU A 26 4.63 8.97 17.90
C GLU A 26 4.97 7.51 17.56
N LEU A 27 6.17 7.26 17.02
CA LEU A 27 6.66 5.91 16.71
C LEU A 27 6.84 5.07 17.98
N ASP A 28 7.37 5.64 19.06
CA ASP A 28 7.51 4.96 20.36
C ASP A 28 6.14 4.57 20.91
N SER A 29 5.17 5.48 20.85
CA SER A 29 3.81 5.23 21.30
C SER A 29 3.14 4.12 20.48
N LEU A 30 3.33 4.11 19.15
CA LEU A 30 2.84 3.04 18.29
C LEU A 30 3.45 1.68 18.70
N CYS A 31 4.77 1.60 18.85
CA CYS A 31 5.45 0.35 19.20
C CYS A 31 5.10 -0.12 20.62
N ALA A 32 4.92 0.81 21.57
CA ALA A 32 4.46 0.50 22.92
C ALA A 32 3.06 -0.14 22.91
N ARG A 33 2.12 0.40 22.10
CA ARG A 33 0.80 -0.20 21.92
C ARG A 33 0.89 -1.60 21.30
N ARG A 34 1.71 -1.77 20.24
CA ARG A 34 1.91 -3.08 19.60
C ARG A 34 2.55 -4.10 20.55
N LYS A 35 3.41 -3.66 21.46
CA LYS A 35 3.97 -4.50 22.52
C LYS A 35 2.95 -4.88 23.59
N ALA A 36 2.10 -3.94 24.00
CA ALA A 36 1.05 -4.20 24.99
C ALA A 36 -0.03 -5.16 24.45
N ALA A 37 -0.35 -5.09 23.16
CA ALA A 37 -1.34 -5.95 22.51
C ALA A 37 -0.78 -7.31 22.04
N ALA A 38 0.53 -7.56 22.18
CA ALA A 38 1.15 -8.79 21.71
C ALA A 38 0.97 -9.93 22.73
N GLU A 39 0.62 -11.13 22.24
CA GLU A 39 0.59 -12.36 23.05
C GLU A 39 1.95 -12.60 23.74
N ASN A 40 3.05 -12.32 23.04
CA ASN A 40 4.39 -12.31 23.61
C ASN A 40 5.01 -10.90 23.53
N PRO A 41 5.10 -10.15 24.64
CA PRO A 41 5.69 -8.81 24.66
C PRO A 41 7.18 -8.75 24.27
N ARG A 42 7.89 -9.89 24.24
CA ARG A 42 9.28 -9.98 23.73
C ARG A 42 9.33 -10.07 22.20
N LYS A 43 8.20 -10.34 21.54
CA LYS A 43 8.08 -10.50 20.10
C LYS A 43 6.83 -9.75 19.57
N PRO A 44 6.75 -8.41 19.75
CA PRO A 44 5.63 -7.64 19.21
C PRO A 44 5.60 -7.68 17.68
N SER A 45 4.43 -7.43 17.10
CA SER A 45 4.25 -7.35 15.63
C SER A 45 5.06 -6.24 14.98
N LEU A 46 5.36 -5.17 15.74
CA LEU A 46 6.18 -4.05 15.31
C LEU A 46 7.07 -3.58 16.46
N SER A 47 8.34 -3.33 16.17
CA SER A 47 9.31 -2.72 17.09
C SER A 47 10.38 -1.95 16.33
N TYR A 48 11.17 -1.14 17.03
CA TYR A 48 12.27 -0.38 16.44
C TYR A 48 13.51 -0.36 17.33
N ILE A 49 14.65 -0.09 16.70
CA ILE A 49 15.94 0.18 17.32
C ILE A 49 16.45 1.51 16.77
N ILE A 50 16.99 2.37 17.63
CA ILE A 50 17.70 3.58 17.19
C ILE A 50 19.11 3.18 16.80
N ARG A 51 19.49 3.41 15.55
CA ARG A 51 20.83 3.11 15.02
C ARG A 51 21.78 4.30 15.13
N ARG A 52 21.25 5.52 14.94
CA ARG A 52 22.05 6.75 15.00
C ARG A 52 21.24 7.92 15.56
N LYS A 53 21.94 8.81 16.26
CA LYS A 53 21.41 10.07 16.78
C LYS A 53 22.22 11.26 16.27
N ASN A 54 21.61 12.44 16.20
CA ASN A 54 22.31 13.69 15.94
C ASN A 54 23.02 14.21 17.22
N ALA A 55 23.70 15.36 17.13
CA ALA A 55 24.40 15.98 18.25
C ALA A 55 23.49 16.33 19.45
N MET A 56 22.20 16.60 19.19
CA MET A 56 21.19 16.84 20.22
C MET A 56 20.66 15.54 20.85
N GLY A 57 21.10 14.37 20.38
CA GLY A 57 20.62 13.07 20.87
C GLY A 57 19.29 12.62 20.28
N LEU A 58 18.77 13.31 19.25
CA LEU A 58 17.55 12.94 18.54
C LEU A 58 17.83 11.89 17.47
N PRO A 59 16.97 10.88 17.29
CA PRO A 59 17.25 9.81 16.35
C PRO A 59 17.15 10.27 14.89
N VAL A 60 18.12 9.86 14.08
CA VAL A 60 18.19 10.16 12.64
C VAL A 60 18.34 8.88 11.79
N GLU A 61 18.49 7.73 12.44
CA GLU A 61 18.47 6.44 11.79
C GLU A 61 17.80 5.40 12.69
N TYR A 62 16.89 4.64 12.10
CA TYR A 62 16.12 3.61 12.77
C TYR A 62 16.31 2.27 12.06
N GLU A 63 16.18 1.19 12.80
CA GLU A 63 15.87 -0.12 12.26
C GLU A 63 14.50 -0.56 12.77
N ILE A 64 13.57 -0.79 11.86
CA ILE A 64 12.20 -1.25 12.13
C ILE A 64 12.12 -2.75 11.91
N TRP A 65 11.51 -3.45 12.86
CA TRP A 65 11.26 -4.89 12.79
C TRP A 65 9.78 -5.14 12.67
N TYR A 66 9.38 -5.73 11.55
CA TYR A 66 8.02 -6.21 11.31
C TYR A 66 7.98 -7.72 11.53
N ARG A 67 7.07 -8.19 12.38
CA ARG A 67 6.76 -9.62 12.54
C ARG A 67 5.40 -9.90 11.93
N VAL A 68 5.39 -10.13 10.63
CA VAL A 68 4.20 -10.29 9.80
C VAL A 68 4.52 -11.24 8.67
N LYS A 69 3.55 -12.06 8.25
CA LYS A 69 3.67 -12.91 7.07
C LYS A 69 3.76 -12.03 5.82
N SER A 70 4.77 -12.23 4.98
CA SER A 70 4.95 -11.55 3.69
C SER A 70 5.65 -12.46 2.68
N ILE A 71 5.61 -12.12 1.39
CA ILE A 71 6.32 -12.85 0.34
C ILE A 71 7.77 -12.36 0.29
N VAL A 72 8.71 -13.29 0.29
CA VAL A 72 10.17 -13.04 0.28
C VAL A 72 10.85 -13.54 -0.98
N GLY A 73 10.11 -14.17 -1.88
CA GLY A 73 10.58 -14.68 -3.17
C GLY A 73 9.56 -15.60 -3.79
N VAL A 74 9.95 -16.26 -4.87
CA VAL A 74 9.14 -17.25 -5.59
C VAL A 74 9.95 -18.51 -5.83
N LYS A 75 9.30 -19.67 -5.96
CA LYS A 75 9.96 -20.97 -6.12
C LYS A 75 10.18 -21.30 -7.58
N GLY A 76 11.43 -21.62 -7.93
CA GLY A 76 11.80 -22.16 -9.24
C GLY A 76 11.44 -21.26 -10.41
N ASP A 77 11.50 -21.85 -11.61
CA ASP A 77 11.27 -21.15 -12.88
C ASP A 77 10.00 -21.61 -13.60
N THR A 78 9.30 -22.62 -13.05
CA THR A 78 8.05 -23.14 -13.61
C THR A 78 6.89 -22.20 -13.29
N ILE A 79 6.16 -21.76 -14.32
CA ILE A 79 5.01 -20.87 -14.19
C ILE A 79 3.72 -21.69 -13.96
N PRO A 80 2.87 -21.32 -12.97
CA PRO A 80 3.05 -20.21 -12.04
C PRO A 80 4.02 -20.55 -10.90
N ARG A 81 4.91 -19.61 -10.58
CA ARG A 81 5.93 -19.69 -9.55
C ARG A 81 5.31 -19.38 -8.19
N GLU A 82 5.22 -20.39 -7.34
CA GLU A 82 4.63 -20.26 -6.00
C GLU A 82 5.40 -19.28 -5.10
N PRO A 83 4.71 -18.49 -4.26
CA PRO A 83 5.37 -17.59 -3.32
C PRO A 83 6.10 -18.35 -2.21
N ILE A 84 7.23 -17.79 -1.78
CA ILE A 84 7.94 -18.16 -0.56
C ILE A 84 7.59 -17.14 0.51
N PHE A 85 7.13 -17.60 1.68
CA PHE A 85 6.73 -16.73 2.78
C PHE A 85 7.83 -16.57 3.84
N GLY A 86 8.00 -15.34 4.32
CA GLY A 86 8.80 -14.99 5.49
C GLY A 86 7.96 -14.27 6.54
N TYR A 87 8.52 -14.14 7.75
CA TYR A 87 7.77 -13.66 8.93
C TYR A 87 8.49 -12.57 9.75
N LEU A 88 9.74 -12.26 9.43
CA LEU A 88 10.53 -11.24 10.10
C LEU A 88 11.22 -10.39 9.04
N HIS A 89 10.82 -9.11 8.99
CA HIS A 89 11.36 -8.17 8.03
C HIS A 89 12.03 -7.03 8.77
N LYS A 90 13.27 -6.73 8.39
CA LYS A 90 14.09 -5.68 9.00
C LYS A 90 14.30 -4.57 7.98
N MET A 91 13.95 -3.36 8.35
CA MET A 91 14.03 -2.20 7.48
C MET A 91 14.83 -1.09 8.15
N SER A 92 15.79 -0.50 7.43
CA SER A 92 16.46 0.72 7.84
C SER A 92 15.65 1.93 7.39
N ILE A 93 15.61 2.96 8.24
CA ILE A 93 15.11 4.29 7.89
C ILE A 93 16.24 5.28 8.15
N VAL A 94 16.63 6.04 7.13
CA VAL A 94 17.60 7.13 7.25
C VAL A 94 16.89 8.45 7.03
N LEU A 95 16.97 9.35 8.02
CA LEU A 95 16.47 10.72 7.91
C LEU A 95 17.61 11.64 7.45
N PRO A 96 17.54 12.23 6.25
CA PRO A 96 18.60 13.11 5.75
C PRO A 96 18.66 14.42 6.55
N ASN A 97 19.73 15.20 6.35
CA ASN A 97 19.98 16.43 7.08
C ASN A 97 18.95 17.53 6.79
N ASN A 98 18.40 17.54 5.58
CA ASN A 98 17.34 18.46 5.15
C ASN A 98 15.93 17.97 5.51
N TYR A 99 15.74 16.79 6.12
CA TYR A 99 14.41 16.37 6.61
C TYR A 99 13.86 17.40 7.62
N PRO A 100 12.58 17.81 7.56
CA PRO A 100 11.48 17.30 6.72
C PRO A 100 11.16 18.14 5.47
N SER A 101 12.15 18.83 4.89
CA SER A 101 11.96 19.61 3.66
C SER A 101 11.50 18.72 2.50
N ALA A 102 10.89 19.34 1.47
CA ALA A 102 10.28 18.62 0.34
C ALA A 102 11.27 17.71 -0.44
N ASP A 103 12.55 18.08 -0.45
CA ASP A 103 13.67 17.35 -1.05
C ASP A 103 14.39 16.42 -0.06
N GLY A 104 14.00 16.44 1.21
CA GLY A 104 14.63 15.72 2.31
C GLY A 104 13.86 14.51 2.78
N ASN A 105 13.27 13.72 1.87
CA ASN A 105 12.43 12.58 2.23
C ASN A 105 13.21 11.48 2.99
N PRO A 106 12.57 10.79 3.96
CA PRO A 106 13.19 9.64 4.60
C PRO A 106 13.48 8.53 3.58
N ILE A 107 14.63 7.87 3.73
CA ILE A 107 15.05 6.76 2.86
C ILE A 107 14.78 5.46 3.59
N PHE A 108 14.03 4.56 2.93
CA PHE A 108 13.61 3.27 3.47
C PHE A 108 14.30 2.14 2.71
N THR A 109 14.93 1.21 3.43
CA THR A 109 15.64 0.10 2.80
C THR A 109 15.51 -1.18 3.61
N PHE A 110 14.90 -2.22 3.04
CA PHE A 110 14.87 -3.55 3.64
C PHE A 110 16.24 -4.21 3.62
N ARG A 111 16.58 -4.87 4.72
CA ARG A 111 17.75 -5.75 4.88
C ARG A 111 17.40 -7.23 4.67
N SER A 112 16.12 -7.56 4.84
CA SER A 112 15.54 -8.86 4.50
C SER A 112 15.02 -8.85 3.07
N ASP A 113 14.97 -10.02 2.45
CA ASP A 113 14.29 -10.17 1.16
C ASP A 113 12.79 -9.89 1.32
N VAL A 114 12.24 -9.10 0.39
CA VAL A 114 10.82 -8.79 0.29
C VAL A 114 10.48 -8.76 -1.19
N TRP A 115 9.62 -9.67 -1.61
CA TRP A 115 9.08 -9.71 -2.96
C TRP A 115 7.83 -8.82 -2.92
N HIS A 116 7.93 -7.58 -3.38
CA HIS A 116 6.79 -6.66 -3.45
C HIS A 116 6.98 -5.61 -4.57
N PRO A 117 5.95 -5.19 -5.33
CA PRO A 117 6.10 -4.25 -6.45
C PRO A 117 6.69 -2.89 -6.08
N ASN A 118 6.43 -2.41 -4.86
CA ASN A 118 6.99 -1.15 -4.34
C ASN A 118 8.36 -1.30 -3.65
N ILE A 119 8.97 -2.49 -3.69
CA ILE A 119 10.25 -2.77 -3.01
C ILE A 119 11.18 -3.47 -4.00
N ARG A 120 12.35 -2.87 -4.23
CA ARG A 120 13.35 -3.44 -5.14
C ARG A 120 13.83 -4.80 -4.63
N TYR A 121 13.63 -5.87 -5.39
CA TYR A 121 14.01 -7.21 -4.94
C TYR A 121 15.49 -7.54 -5.19
N SER A 122 16.07 -6.99 -6.27
CA SER A 122 17.41 -7.36 -6.74
C SER A 122 18.23 -6.15 -7.23
N GLY A 123 19.53 -6.37 -7.47
CA GLY A 123 20.45 -5.35 -7.97
C GLY A 123 20.99 -4.38 -6.91
N SER A 124 21.68 -3.32 -7.36
CA SER A 124 22.39 -2.37 -6.48
C SER A 124 21.48 -1.57 -5.54
N PHE A 125 20.18 -1.49 -5.86
CA PHE A 125 19.17 -0.80 -5.06
C PHE A 125 18.28 -1.77 -4.27
N LYS A 126 18.68 -3.04 -4.12
CA LYS A 126 17.92 -4.06 -3.39
C LYS A 126 17.45 -3.54 -2.02
N GLY A 127 16.18 -3.78 -1.74
CA GLY A 127 15.48 -3.37 -0.53
C GLY A 127 14.95 -1.94 -0.56
N HIS A 128 15.30 -1.11 -1.54
CA HIS A 128 14.76 0.25 -1.66
C HIS A 128 13.23 0.23 -1.72
N VAL A 129 12.58 1.07 -0.91
CA VAL A 129 11.13 1.16 -0.84
C VAL A 129 10.67 2.46 -1.51
N CYS A 130 9.93 2.34 -2.60
CA CYS A 130 9.22 3.46 -3.18
C CYS A 130 7.93 3.68 -2.40
N LEU A 131 7.93 4.67 -1.53
CA LEU A 131 6.72 5.21 -0.95
C LEU A 131 6.17 6.24 -1.95
N THR A 132 4.92 6.08 -2.38
CA THR A 132 4.23 7.05 -3.25
C THR A 132 3.93 8.35 -2.46
N ILE A 133 4.98 9.05 -1.99
CA ILE A 133 4.91 10.17 -1.03
C ILE A 133 4.09 11.34 -1.60
N LYS A 134 4.06 11.50 -2.93
CA LYS A 134 3.24 12.53 -3.60
C LYS A 134 1.75 12.43 -3.27
N GLU A 135 1.23 11.24 -2.99
CA GLU A 135 -0.18 11.02 -2.62
C GLU A 135 -0.45 11.26 -1.13
N MET A 136 0.57 11.12 -0.27
CA MET A 136 0.42 11.26 1.18
C MET A 136 0.63 12.69 1.69
N GLY A 137 1.26 13.55 0.86
CA GLY A 137 1.59 14.93 1.20
C GLY A 137 2.77 15.05 2.18
N VAL A 138 3.37 16.26 2.24
CA VAL A 138 4.54 16.60 3.08
C VAL A 138 4.25 16.47 4.60
N LEU A 139 2.98 16.29 4.96
CA LEU A 139 2.51 16.20 6.34
C LEU A 139 2.52 14.77 6.90
N ALA A 140 2.78 13.74 6.08
CA ALA A 140 2.86 12.37 6.57
C ALA A 140 3.94 12.23 7.65
N SER A 141 3.57 11.70 8.80
CA SER A 141 4.53 11.43 9.88
C SER A 141 5.32 10.15 9.62
N LEU A 142 6.50 10.02 10.22
CA LEU A 142 7.27 8.77 10.21
C LEU A 142 6.43 7.55 10.63
N LYS A 143 5.54 7.73 11.61
CA LYS A 143 4.60 6.70 12.08
C LYS A 143 3.66 6.25 10.95
N ASP A 144 3.13 7.18 10.17
CA ASP A 144 2.22 6.87 9.05
C ASP A 144 2.97 6.14 7.93
N LEU A 145 4.21 6.54 7.63
CA LEU A 145 5.05 5.86 6.65
C LEU A 145 5.38 4.41 7.09
N VAL A 146 5.70 4.21 8.37
CA VAL A 146 5.96 2.86 8.94
C VAL A 146 4.73 1.96 8.84
N LEU A 147 3.52 2.50 9.07
CA LEU A 147 2.27 1.77 8.93
C LEU A 147 1.94 1.46 7.46
N ARG A 148 2.24 2.38 6.53
CA ARG A 148 2.07 2.12 5.09
C ARG A 148 2.95 0.96 4.62
N VAL A 149 4.20 0.90 5.09
CA VAL A 149 5.08 -0.24 4.80
C VAL A 149 4.53 -1.55 5.37
N GLU A 150 3.86 -1.53 6.53
CA GLU A 150 3.18 -2.73 7.04
C GLU A 150 2.07 -3.21 6.09
N MET A 151 1.31 -2.28 5.49
CA MET A 151 0.30 -2.61 4.48
C MET A 151 0.93 -3.21 3.22
N TYR A 152 2.10 -2.72 2.79
CA TYR A 152 2.87 -3.32 1.69
C TYR A 152 3.26 -4.75 2.02
N LEU A 153 3.82 -5.00 3.20
CA LEU A 153 4.21 -6.37 3.61
C LEU A 153 3.01 -7.34 3.63
N LYS A 154 1.81 -6.86 3.97
CA LYS A 154 0.57 -7.64 3.95
C LYS A 154 -0.12 -7.68 2.59
N TYR A 155 0.47 -7.10 1.54
CA TYR A 155 -0.18 -7.00 0.23
C TYR A 155 -1.59 -6.38 0.28
N GLN A 156 -1.83 -5.51 1.25
CA GLN A 156 -3.06 -4.71 1.36
C GLN A 156 -3.01 -3.45 0.48
N LEU A 157 -1.81 -3.07 0.07
CA LEU A 157 -1.55 -1.93 -0.78
C LEU A 157 -0.30 -2.20 -1.60
N TYR A 158 -0.40 -2.15 -2.92
CA TYR A 158 0.74 -2.31 -3.82
C TYR A 158 0.45 -1.67 -5.17
N HIS A 159 1.50 -1.33 -5.90
CA HIS A 159 1.41 -0.80 -7.25
C HIS A 159 1.99 -1.80 -8.25
N ALA A 160 1.15 -2.66 -8.83
CA ALA A 160 1.57 -3.66 -9.82
C ALA A 160 1.28 -3.23 -11.27
N GLN A 161 0.58 -2.11 -11.47
CA GLN A 161 0.23 -1.63 -12.80
C GLN A 161 1.46 -1.05 -13.50
N ASN A 162 1.66 -1.42 -14.76
CA ASN A 162 2.77 -0.90 -15.57
C ASN A 162 2.45 0.48 -16.16
N THR A 163 2.06 1.41 -15.28
CA THR A 163 1.70 2.79 -15.64
C THR A 163 2.32 3.75 -14.65
N TYR A 164 2.55 4.99 -15.08
CA TYR A 164 3.16 6.02 -14.25
C TYR A 164 2.29 6.36 -13.01
N PRO A 165 2.87 6.48 -11.80
CA PRO A 165 4.27 6.21 -11.47
C PRO A 165 4.56 4.71 -11.54
N TYR A 166 5.60 4.29 -12.26
CA TYR A 166 5.92 2.87 -12.47
C TYR A 166 6.23 2.15 -11.14
N PRO A 167 6.01 0.82 -11.06
CA PRO A 167 6.41 0.04 -9.90
C PRO A 167 7.91 0.20 -9.63
N GLU A 168 8.30 0.09 -8.37
CA GLU A 168 9.72 0.03 -8.03
C GLU A 168 10.33 -1.21 -8.69
N ASP A 169 9.72 -2.38 -8.54
CA ASP A 169 10.21 -3.62 -9.14
C ASP A 169 9.23 -4.16 -10.20
N GLN A 170 9.60 -3.99 -11.47
CA GLN A 170 8.79 -4.37 -12.62
C GLN A 170 8.58 -5.89 -12.72
N ASN A 171 9.61 -6.69 -12.40
CA ASN A 171 9.53 -8.15 -12.48
C ASN A 171 8.59 -8.70 -11.40
N VAL A 172 8.63 -8.11 -10.21
CA VAL A 172 7.69 -8.45 -9.15
C VAL A 172 6.28 -7.99 -9.51
N ALA A 173 6.12 -6.79 -10.07
CA ALA A 173 4.82 -6.29 -10.53
C ALA A 173 4.18 -7.19 -11.60
N GLU A 174 4.98 -7.68 -12.55
CA GLU A 174 4.57 -8.68 -13.54
C GLU A 174 4.12 -9.98 -12.89
N TRP A 175 4.94 -10.55 -12.00
CA TRP A 175 4.56 -11.75 -11.24
C TRP A 175 3.24 -11.54 -10.48
N VAL A 176 3.03 -10.37 -9.85
CA VAL A 176 1.78 -10.09 -9.14
C VAL A 176 0.58 -10.13 -10.09
N ARG A 177 0.66 -9.48 -11.25
CA ARG A 177 -0.46 -9.45 -12.22
C ARG A 177 -0.73 -10.80 -12.87
N GLU A 178 0.32 -11.55 -13.20
CA GLU A 178 0.23 -12.71 -14.10
C GLU A 178 0.18 -14.03 -13.35
N GLU A 179 0.69 -14.08 -12.12
CA GLU A 179 0.78 -15.30 -11.32
C GLU A 179 0.16 -15.12 -9.93
N GLY A 180 0.48 -14.04 -9.22
CA GLY A 180 0.04 -13.81 -7.84
C GLY A 180 -1.46 -13.59 -7.69
N GLU A 181 -2.03 -12.66 -8.45
CA GLU A 181 -3.45 -12.32 -8.43
C GLU A 181 -4.35 -13.45 -8.96
N PRO A 182 -4.06 -14.06 -10.13
CA PRO A 182 -4.91 -15.13 -10.68
C PRO A 182 -4.97 -16.38 -9.78
N ASN A 183 -3.90 -16.67 -9.05
CA ASN A 183 -3.83 -17.82 -8.14
C ASN A 183 -4.22 -17.45 -6.69
N GLY A 184 -4.65 -16.21 -6.42
CA GLY A 184 -5.08 -15.78 -5.08
C GLY A 184 -3.95 -15.68 -4.04
N TRP A 185 -2.70 -15.72 -4.48
CA TRP A 185 -1.51 -15.76 -3.61
C TRP A 185 -1.15 -14.44 -2.95
N VAL A 186 -1.76 -13.33 -3.38
CA VAL A 186 -1.56 -11.98 -2.81
C VAL A 186 -2.66 -11.56 -1.83
N ARG A 187 -3.67 -12.42 -1.57
CA ARG A 187 -4.81 -12.12 -0.68
C ARG A 187 -4.57 -12.50 0.79
N PHE A 188 -3.32 -12.71 1.20
CA PHE A 188 -3.01 -13.09 2.58
C PHE A 188 -2.98 -11.86 3.50
N GLY A 189 -3.49 -11.99 4.72
CA GLY A 189 -3.46 -10.88 5.69
C GLY A 189 -4.48 -9.78 5.45
N GLN A 190 -5.44 -10.00 4.55
CA GLN A 190 -6.68 -9.24 4.47
C GLN A 190 -7.71 -9.98 5.32
N ASP A 191 -8.35 -9.32 6.28
CA ASP A 191 -9.50 -9.89 7.00
C ASP A 191 -10.61 -10.05 5.96
N MET A 192 -10.81 -11.29 5.52
CA MET A 192 -11.94 -11.64 4.67
C MET A 192 -13.17 -11.67 5.58
N SER A 193 -13.76 -10.50 5.86
CA SER A 193 -15.18 -10.48 6.24
C SER A 193 -15.93 -11.00 5.02
N GLU A 194 -16.48 -12.20 5.14
CA GLU A 194 -17.35 -12.82 4.14
C GLU A 194 -18.44 -11.82 3.71
N ASP A 195 -18.36 -11.36 2.47
CA ASP A 195 -19.57 -11.10 1.68
C ASP A 195 -19.22 -11.36 0.21
N ASP A 196 -19.09 -12.66 -0.10
CA ASP A 196 -19.20 -13.17 -1.46
C ASP A 196 -20.69 -13.18 -1.84
N GLY A 197 -21.20 -11.99 -2.16
CA GLY A 197 -22.50 -11.80 -2.78
C GLY A 197 -22.33 -11.59 -4.28
N GLY A 198 -22.02 -12.66 -5.00
CA GLY A 198 -21.89 -12.65 -6.45
C GLY A 198 -23.04 -11.91 -7.15
N ARG A 199 -22.70 -10.82 -7.83
CA ARG A 199 -23.46 -10.30 -9.00
C ARG A 199 -22.46 -9.80 -10.03
N GLY A 200 -21.94 -10.75 -10.79
CA GLY A 200 -21.48 -10.48 -12.14
C GLY A 200 -22.68 -10.23 -13.05
N ALA A 201 -22.46 -9.34 -14.01
CA ALA A 201 -23.15 -9.20 -15.28
C ALA A 201 -24.60 -8.70 -15.31
N ASP A 202 -24.79 -7.81 -16.29
CA ASP A 202 -26.04 -7.43 -16.96
C ASP A 202 -26.99 -6.45 -16.25
N ARG A 203 -26.78 -5.17 -16.57
CA ARG A 203 -27.88 -4.20 -16.63
C ARG A 203 -27.64 -3.15 -17.71
N VAL A 204 -28.07 -3.46 -18.94
CA VAL A 204 -28.63 -2.47 -19.88
C VAL A 204 -29.82 -3.12 -20.60
N GLN A 205 -31.01 -2.60 -20.25
CA GLN A 205 -32.26 -2.48 -21.04
C GLN A 205 -32.91 -3.80 -21.55
N GLU A 206 -34.22 -4.00 -21.57
CA GLU A 206 -35.37 -3.10 -21.68
C GLU A 206 -36.69 -3.88 -21.41
N ALA A 207 -37.77 -3.13 -21.17
CA ALA A 207 -39.18 -3.42 -21.48
C ALA A 207 -39.91 -4.65 -20.87
N GLY A 208 -40.77 -4.35 -19.89
CA GLY A 208 -42.23 -4.51 -19.95
C GLY A 208 -42.86 -5.89 -20.16
N THR A 209 -43.73 -6.30 -19.23
CA THR A 209 -45.04 -6.89 -19.55
C THR A 209 -45.97 -6.73 -18.35
N GLU A 210 -46.90 -5.78 -18.48
CA GLU A 210 -48.06 -5.61 -17.61
C GLU A 210 -49.09 -6.73 -17.87
N ARG A 211 -49.83 -7.06 -16.80
CA ARG A 211 -50.95 -7.99 -16.86
C ARG A 211 -52.15 -7.30 -17.52
N GLY A 212 -52.81 -8.06 -18.38
CA GLY A 212 -54.25 -8.24 -18.27
C GLY A 212 -55.14 -7.17 -18.89
N ASP A 213 -55.73 -7.61 -19.99
CA ASP A 213 -57.12 -7.39 -20.40
C ASP A 213 -57.44 -6.35 -21.46
N GLN A 214 -58.23 -6.84 -22.40
CA GLN A 214 -58.74 -6.19 -23.59
C GLN A 214 -59.97 -5.36 -23.20
N THR A 215 -60.13 -4.16 -23.77
CA THR A 215 -61.21 -3.88 -24.74
C THR A 215 -61.18 -2.43 -25.27
N GLU A 216 -61.47 -2.37 -26.58
CA GLU A 216 -62.10 -1.29 -27.35
C GLU A 216 -61.29 -0.11 -27.93
N SER A 217 -61.43 -0.03 -29.26
CA SER A 217 -61.06 0.94 -30.31
C SER A 217 -61.61 2.37 -30.06
N PRO A 218 -61.51 3.34 -31.00
CA PRO A 218 -60.81 3.43 -32.30
C PRO A 218 -59.87 4.68 -32.32
N GLU A 219 -59.24 5.22 -33.36
CA GLU A 219 -59.64 5.49 -34.75
C GLU A 219 -58.47 6.22 -35.45
N ASN A 220 -58.37 6.02 -36.78
CA ASN A 220 -57.87 6.95 -37.80
C ASN A 220 -56.43 7.49 -37.83
N GLY A 221 -55.85 7.43 -39.03
CA GLY A 221 -55.09 8.57 -39.57
C GLY A 221 -53.73 8.29 -40.20
N GLN A 222 -53.73 7.53 -41.30
CA GLN A 222 -53.05 7.82 -42.57
C GLN A 222 -51.69 8.59 -42.61
N ALA A 223 -50.74 7.95 -43.32
CA ALA A 223 -49.92 8.52 -44.42
C ALA A 223 -48.83 9.54 -44.06
N LYS A 224 -47.66 9.64 -44.71
CA LYS A 224 -47.08 9.07 -45.95
C LYS A 224 -45.59 9.51 -45.99
N ALA A 225 -44.77 8.73 -46.72
CA ALA A 225 -43.61 9.12 -47.56
C ALA A 225 -42.51 10.03 -46.94
N GLY A 226 -41.22 9.78 -47.06
CA GLY A 226 -40.45 9.07 -48.08
C GLY A 226 -38.96 9.50 -47.93
N PRO A 227 -38.03 8.93 -48.70
CA PRO A 227 -36.67 8.66 -48.25
C PRO A 227 -35.62 9.62 -48.84
N LYS A 228 -34.45 9.76 -48.20
CA LYS A 228 -33.20 10.11 -48.90
C LYS A 228 -31.96 9.43 -48.30
N ILE A 229 -31.39 8.57 -49.12
CA ILE A 229 -30.02 8.08 -49.11
C ILE A 229 -29.08 9.25 -49.46
N ILE A 230 -27.88 9.32 -48.89
CA ILE A 230 -26.61 9.64 -49.57
C ILE A 230 -25.45 9.14 -48.68
N ALA A 231 -24.63 8.27 -49.26
CA ALA A 231 -23.31 7.91 -48.77
C ALA A 231 -22.26 8.88 -49.33
N LYS A 232 -21.19 9.15 -48.58
CA LYS A 232 -19.85 9.32 -49.17
C LYS A 232 -18.73 9.12 -48.15
N LYS A 233 -17.79 8.26 -48.57
CA LYS A 233 -16.42 8.02 -48.09
C LYS A 233 -15.65 9.31 -47.77
N ILE A 234 -14.75 9.26 -46.79
CA ILE A 234 -13.29 9.07 -46.98
C ILE A 234 -12.79 8.15 -45.87
#